data_AF-A0A1B1KG92-F1
#
_entry.id   AF-A0A1B1KG92-F1
#
_cell.length_a   1.000
_cell.length_b   1.000
_cell.length_c   1.000
_cell.angle_alpha   90.00
_cell.angle_beta   90.00
_cell.angle_gamma   90.00
#
_symmetry.space_group_name_H-M   'P 1'
#
loop_
_entity.id
_entity.type
_entity.pdbx_description
1 polymer ?
#
loop_
_entity_poly.entity_id
_entity_poly.type
_entity_poly.pdbx_seq_one_letter_code
_entity_poly.pdbx_strand_id
1 'polypeptide(L)'
;MSLQWEGEEQDARAARRATDEFAQLLAGAVGDPLTIANEFAEVSVHKVATRNGVRLLVHAPKSGQWVCVDPLELEALTWQNPATFAAMVGNMFAPLIAEGDNE
;
A
#
# COMPACT_ATOMS: atom_id res chain seq x y z
N MET A 1 -30.82 -2.47 -17.00
CA MET A 1 -31.08 -3.10 -15.69
C MET A 1 -29.77 -3.02 -14.92
N SER A 2 -29.60 -2.02 -14.05
CA SER A 2 -28.38 -1.88 -13.25
C SER A 2 -28.45 -2.87 -12.08
N LEU A 3 -27.53 -3.83 -12.02
CA LEU A 3 -27.31 -4.61 -10.81
C LEU A 3 -26.69 -3.67 -9.76
N GLN A 4 -27.42 -3.41 -8.69
CA GLN A 4 -26.86 -2.85 -7.46
C GLN A 4 -26.55 -4.02 -6.54
N TRP A 5 -25.32 -4.08 -6.01
CA TRP A 5 -24.92 -5.11 -5.05
C TRP A 5 -24.90 -4.55 -3.62
N GLU A 6 -25.13 -5.43 -2.64
CA GLU A 6 -24.98 -5.09 -1.24
C GLU A 6 -23.52 -4.70 -0.95
N GLY A 7 -23.30 -3.47 -0.49
CA GLY A 7 -21.95 -2.93 -0.25
C GLY A 7 -21.44 -1.94 -1.29
N GLU A 8 -22.11 -1.77 -2.44
CA GLU A 8 -21.69 -0.86 -3.52
C GLU A 8 -21.40 0.57 -3.01
N GLU A 9 -22.27 1.12 -2.16
CA GLU A 9 -22.04 2.44 -1.56
C GLU A 9 -20.85 2.48 -0.61
N GLN A 10 -20.62 1.39 0.14
CA GLN A 10 -19.53 1.31 1.10
C GLN A 10 -18.19 1.25 0.36
N ASP A 11 -18.12 0.43 -0.69
CA ASP A 11 -16.97 0.33 -1.59
C ASP A 11 -16.68 1.68 -2.25
N ALA A 12 -17.72 2.34 -2.78
CA ALA A 12 -17.58 3.65 -3.41
C ALA A 12 -17.08 4.72 -2.43
N ARG A 13 -17.56 4.71 -1.17
CA ARG A 13 -17.07 5.62 -0.12
C ARG A 13 -15.64 5.28 0.32
N ALA A 14 -15.31 4.00 0.43
CA ALA A 14 -13.95 3.54 0.76
C ALA A 14 -12.96 3.96 -0.33
N ALA A 15 -13.31 3.75 -1.60
CA ALA A 15 -12.51 4.17 -2.75
C ALA A 15 -12.27 5.69 -2.76
N ARG A 16 -13.30 6.51 -2.54
CA ARG A 16 -13.15 7.98 -2.44
C ARG A 16 -12.19 8.38 -1.32
N ARG A 17 -12.36 7.80 -0.12
CA ARG A 17 -11.46 8.07 1.02
C ARG A 17 -10.03 7.70 0.70
N ALA A 18 -9.80 6.54 0.08
CA ALA A 18 -8.46 6.10 -0.30
C ALA A 18 -7.82 7.04 -1.35
N THR A 19 -8.59 7.53 -2.33
CA THR A 19 -8.12 8.51 -3.30
C THR A 19 -7.76 9.85 -2.65
N ASP A 20 -8.62 10.35 -1.75
CA ASP A 20 -8.38 11.61 -1.04
C ASP A 20 -7.15 11.52 -0.13
N GLU A 21 -6.97 10.39 0.56
CA GLU A 21 -5.81 10.12 1.40
C GLU A 21 -4.52 10.05 0.58
N PHE A 22 -4.54 9.32 -0.54
CA PHE A 22 -3.40 9.26 -1.46
C PHE A 22 -3.01 10.65 -1.97
N ALA A 23 -3.98 11.46 -2.38
CA ALA A 23 -3.73 12.82 -2.85
C ALA A 23 -3.13 13.72 -1.75
N GLN A 24 -3.62 13.60 -0.51
CA GLN A 24 -3.07 14.33 0.63
C GLN A 24 -1.63 13.92 0.95
N LEU A 25 -1.32 12.62 0.92
CA LEU A 25 0.04 12.12 1.14
C LEU A 25 0.99 12.61 0.04
N LEU A 26 0.57 12.53 -1.22
CA LEU A 26 1.37 12.98 -2.35
C LEU A 26 1.59 14.50 -2.34
N ALA A 27 0.62 15.28 -1.88
CA ALA A 27 0.79 16.73 -1.68
C ALA A 27 1.88 17.06 -0.65
N GLY A 28 2.17 16.14 0.28
CA GLY A 28 3.26 16.23 1.24
C GLY A 28 4.61 15.66 0.74
N ALA A 29 4.74 15.31 -0.54
CA ALA A 29 5.99 14.75 -1.08
C ALA A 29 7.17 15.73 -0.99
N VAL A 30 8.34 15.21 -0.63
CA VAL A 30 9.56 15.99 -0.42
C VAL A 30 10.71 15.41 -1.24
N GLY A 31 11.23 16.22 -2.16
CA GLY A 31 12.30 15.84 -3.07
C GLY A 31 11.79 15.06 -4.27
N ASP A 32 12.71 14.45 -5.02
CA ASP A 32 12.38 13.69 -6.22
C ASP A 32 11.92 12.26 -5.88
N PRO A 33 10.94 11.73 -6.62
CA PRO A 33 10.52 10.34 -6.44
C PRO A 33 11.57 9.35 -6.95
N LEU A 34 11.66 8.20 -6.30
CA LEU A 34 12.45 7.07 -6.76
C LEU A 34 11.56 6.08 -7.50
N THR A 35 11.87 5.80 -8.75
CA THR A 35 11.20 4.73 -9.51
C THR A 35 11.98 3.43 -9.37
N ILE A 36 11.27 2.36 -8.98
CA ILE A 36 11.80 0.99 -8.92
C ILE A 36 10.97 0.15 -9.88
N ALA A 37 11.63 -0.47 -10.86
CA ALA A 37 10.95 -1.25 -11.90
C ALA A 37 11.74 -2.51 -12.27
N ASN A 38 11.00 -3.55 -12.64
CA ASN A 38 11.51 -4.77 -13.26
C ASN A 38 10.53 -5.26 -14.35
N GLU A 39 10.72 -6.49 -14.83
CA GLU A 39 9.90 -7.08 -15.89
C GLU A 39 8.45 -7.41 -15.46
N PHE A 40 8.15 -7.39 -14.16
CA PHE A 40 6.84 -7.75 -13.61
C PHE A 40 6.09 -6.54 -13.02
N ALA A 41 6.81 -5.56 -12.48
CA ALA A 41 6.25 -4.48 -11.68
C ALA A 41 7.02 -3.17 -11.85
N GLU A 42 6.30 -2.08 -11.63
CA GLU A 42 6.85 -0.73 -11.51
C GLU A 42 6.18 -0.06 -10.31
N VAL A 43 6.97 0.59 -9.46
CA VAL A 43 6.49 1.40 -8.35
C VAL A 43 7.23 2.73 -8.30
N SER A 44 6.53 3.77 -7.88
CA SER A 44 7.10 5.05 -7.50
C SER A 44 7.14 5.14 -5.97
N VAL A 45 8.27 5.56 -5.43
CA VAL A 45 8.51 5.71 -4.00
C VAL A 45 8.73 7.19 -3.70
N HIS A 46 7.87 7.75 -2.85
CA HIS A 46 7.89 9.15 -2.44
C HIS A 46 8.19 9.24 -0.96
N LYS A 47 9.15 10.07 -0.58
CA LYS A 47 9.26 10.51 0.82
C LYS A 47 8.20 11.57 1.05
N VAL A 48 7.31 11.35 2.01
CA VAL A 48 6.22 12.28 2.32
C VAL A 48 6.35 12.78 3.76
N ALA A 49 6.15 14.08 3.96
CA ALA A 49 6.09 14.69 5.28
C ALA A 49 4.63 14.77 5.73
N THR A 50 4.32 14.13 6.86
CA THR A 50 2.99 14.17 7.48
C THR A 50 3.05 14.91 8.83
N ARG A 51 1.90 15.21 9.42
CA ARG A 51 1.84 15.76 10.80
C ARG A 51 2.49 14.85 11.85
N ASN A 52 2.57 13.54 11.57
CA ASN A 52 3.08 12.52 12.49
C ASN A 52 4.53 12.11 12.16
N GLY A 53 5.23 12.87 11.33
CA GLY A 53 6.58 12.57 10.88
C GLY A 53 6.64 12.12 9.41
N VAL A 54 7.82 11.65 9.02
CA VAL A 54 8.12 11.23 7.64
C VAL A 54 7.61 9.82 7.37
N ARG A 55 7.19 9.56 6.14
CA ARG A 55 6.76 8.24 5.67
C ARG A 55 7.31 7.98 4.26
N LEU A 56 7.33 6.71 3.86
CA LEU A 56 7.49 6.30 2.46
C LEU A 56 6.14 5.93 1.88
N LEU A 57 5.70 6.67 0.88
CA LEU A 57 4.56 6.33 0.04
C LEU A 57 5.06 5.52 -1.15
N VAL A 58 4.63 4.27 -1.24
CA VAL A 58 4.90 3.38 -2.38
C VAL A 58 3.63 3.26 -3.19
N HIS A 59 3.70 3.57 -4.49
CA HIS A 59 2.55 3.57 -5.39
C HIS A 59 2.86 2.78 -6.66
N ALA A 60 1.99 1.82 -7.00
CA ALA A 60 2.03 1.01 -8.21
C ALA A 60 1.07 1.60 -9.27
N PRO A 61 1.55 2.37 -10.25
CA PRO A 61 0.68 3.11 -11.17
C PRO A 61 -0.23 2.22 -12.04
N LYS A 62 0.20 0.99 -12.34
CA LYS A 62 -0.60 0.05 -13.16
C LYS A 62 -1.84 -0.47 -12.44
N SER A 63 -1.75 -0.76 -11.14
CA SER A 63 -2.87 -1.27 -10.35
C SER A 63 -3.60 -0.17 -9.57
N GLY A 64 -2.99 1.01 -9.42
CA GLY A 64 -3.48 2.07 -8.54
C GLY A 64 -3.34 1.74 -7.04
N GLN A 65 -2.72 0.61 -6.69
CA GLN A 65 -2.46 0.24 -5.31
C GLN A 65 -1.34 1.09 -4.72
N TRP A 66 -1.46 1.40 -3.44
CA TRP A 66 -0.46 2.14 -2.72
C TRP A 66 -0.42 1.71 -1.25
N VAL A 67 0.73 1.94 -0.61
CA VAL A 67 0.91 1.78 0.83
C VAL A 67 1.77 2.92 1.34
N CYS A 68 1.50 3.38 2.56
CA CYS A 68 2.28 4.42 3.22
C CYS A 68 2.87 3.87 4.52
N VAL A 69 4.17 3.60 4.52
CA VAL A 69 4.88 3.01 5.66
C VAL A 69 5.67 4.05 6.42
N ASP A 70 5.56 4.03 7.74
CA ASP A 70 6.43 4.79 8.63
C ASP A 70 7.80 4.10 8.81
N PRO A 71 8.78 4.76 9.46
CA PRO A 71 10.11 4.19 9.62
C PRO A 71 10.15 2.88 10.40
N LEU A 72 9.28 2.68 11.39
CA LEU A 72 9.25 1.45 12.20
C LEU A 72 8.61 0.31 11.39
N GLU A 73 7.55 0.59 10.65
CA GLU A 73 6.94 -0.38 9.73
C GLU A 73 7.94 -0.83 8.66
N LEU A 74 8.75 0.09 8.13
CA LEU A 74 9.84 -0.23 7.20
C LEU A 74 10.94 -1.08 7.86
N GLU A 75 11.35 -0.73 9.08
CA GLU A 75 12.32 -1.51 9.84
C GLU A 75 11.83 -2.94 10.09
N ALA A 76 10.55 -3.10 10.43
CA ALA A 76 9.95 -4.41 10.68
C ALA A 76 10.00 -5.32 9.44
N LEU A 77 9.96 -4.78 8.22
CA LEU A 77 10.19 -5.55 7.00
C LEU A 77 11.61 -6.11 6.94
N THR A 78 12.62 -5.39 7.44
CA THR A 78 14.02 -5.85 7.42
C THR A 78 14.29 -7.01 8.37
N TRP A 79 13.42 -7.23 9.37
CA TRP A 79 13.50 -8.38 10.27
C TRP A 79 12.96 -9.67 9.66
N GLN A 80 12.26 -9.57 8.52
CA GLN A 80 11.65 -10.73 7.87
C GLN A 80 12.68 -11.54 7.09
N ASN A 81 12.49 -12.86 7.06
CA ASN A 81 13.32 -13.76 6.28
C ASN A 81 12.80 -13.90 4.83
N PRO A 82 13.60 -14.50 3.91
CA PRO A 82 13.17 -14.68 2.51
C PRO A 82 11.88 -15.51 2.34
N ALA A 83 11.59 -16.46 3.24
CA ALA A 83 10.38 -17.26 3.16
C ALA A 83 9.12 -16.43 3.43
N THR A 84 9.18 -15.51 4.39
CA THR A 84 8.10 -14.54 4.65
C THR A 84 7.81 -13.69 3.41
N PHE A 85 8.85 -13.15 2.76
CA PHE A 85 8.66 -12.36 1.54
C PHE A 85 8.08 -13.19 0.39
N ALA A 86 8.54 -14.43 0.21
CA ALA A 86 7.99 -15.33 -0.81
C ALA A 86 6.50 -15.59 -0.58
N ALA A 87 6.08 -15.78 0.68
CA ALA A 87 4.67 -15.96 1.04
C ALA A 87 3.84 -14.69 0.77
N MET A 88 4.35 -13.49 1.11
CA MET A 88 3.68 -12.22 0.81
C MET A 88 3.45 -12.03 -0.70
N VAL A 89 4.44 -12.35 -1.53
CA VAL A 89 4.32 -12.24 -3.00
C VAL A 89 3.40 -13.33 -3.56
N GLY A 90 3.47 -14.56 -3.04
CA GLY A 90 2.62 -15.66 -3.46
C GLY A 90 1.14 -15.47 -3.12
N ASN A 91 0.84 -14.74 -2.04
CA ASN A 91 -0.51 -14.49 -1.53
C ASN A 91 -0.89 -13.01 -1.61
N MET A 92 -0.65 -12.37 -2.75
CA MET A 92 -0.72 -10.90 -2.94
C MET A 92 -2.07 -10.21 -2.60
N PHE A 93 -3.15 -10.97 -2.39
CA PHE A 93 -4.48 -10.46 -2.02
C PHE A 93 -5.06 -11.10 -0.76
N ALA A 94 -4.23 -11.79 0.02
CA ALA A 94 -4.64 -12.46 1.25
C ALA A 94 -3.71 -12.07 2.41
N PRO A 95 -4.20 -12.09 3.66
CA PRO A 95 -3.35 -11.94 4.83
C PRO A 95 -2.24 -13.00 4.86
N LEU A 96 -1.07 -12.61 5.36
CA LEU A 96 0.03 -13.54 5.57
C LEU A 96 -0.29 -14.56 6.69
N ILE A 97 -1.07 -14.13 7.69
CA ILE A 97 -1.53 -14.95 8.82
C ILE A 97 -3.05 -15.11 8.66
N ALA A 98 -3.54 -16.35 8.61
CA ALA A 98 -4.96 -16.61 8.47
C ALA A 98 -5.72 -16.30 9.77
N GLU A 99 -7.01 -15.98 9.68
CA GLU A 99 -7.85 -15.88 10.87
C GLU A 99 -7.94 -17.25 11.56
N GLY A 100 -7.35 -17.36 12.76
CA GLY A 100 -7.33 -18.59 13.57
C GLY A 100 -5.95 -19.19 13.84
N ASP A 101 -4.88 -18.71 13.17
CA ASP A 101 -3.52 -19.25 13.32
C ASP A 101 -2.76 -18.77 14.59
N ASN A 102 -3.44 -18.08 15.51
CA ASN A 102 -2.87 -17.69 16.80
C ASN A 102 -3.11 -18.78 17.86
N GLU A 103 -2.45 -19.92 17.74
CA GLU A 103 -2.26 -20.89 18.83
C GLU A 103 -0.80 -20.94 19.30
#